data_AF-A0A1L5FA88-F1
#
_entry.id   AF-A0A1L5FA88-F1
#
_cell.length_a   1.000
_cell.length_b   1.000
_cell.length_c   1.000
_cell.angle_alpha   90.00
_cell.angle_beta   90.00
_cell.angle_gamma   90.00
#
_symmetry.space_group_name_H-M   'P 1'
#
loop_
_entity.id
_entity.type
_entity.pdbx_description
1 polymer ?
#
loop_
_entity_poly.entity_id
_entity_poly.type
_entity_poly.pdbx_seq_one_letter_code
_entity_poly.pdbx_strand_id
1 'polypeptide(L)'
;MLEEFQEFIDFFIDKRLNDISLGLGKKDRNYKKLEIALLEVQNKLISKADEELQGLFVEYGDIINAQMAIIYREIYICAFKDALKSIGIIEEMKK
;
A
#
# COMPACT_ATOMS: atom_id res chain seq x y z
N MET A 1 1.21 -13.29 -27.22
CA MET A 1 2.19 -14.04 -26.39
C MET A 1 3.00 -13.15 -25.46
N LEU A 2 3.82 -12.19 -25.93
CA LEU A 2 4.59 -11.34 -25.00
C LEU A 2 3.68 -10.35 -24.25
N GLU A 3 2.75 -9.70 -24.95
CA GLU A 3 1.76 -8.78 -24.36
C GLU A 3 0.81 -9.49 -23.40
N GLU A 4 0.22 -10.63 -23.80
CA GLU A 4 -0.64 -11.44 -22.93
C GLU A 4 0.08 -11.94 -21.66
N PHE A 5 1.38 -12.24 -21.75
CA PHE A 5 2.18 -12.60 -20.59
C PHE A 5 2.45 -11.40 -19.69
N GLN A 6 2.70 -10.23 -20.26
CA GLN A 6 2.86 -8.97 -19.53
C GLN A 6 1.57 -8.63 -18.76
N GLU A 7 0.41 -8.66 -19.42
CA GLU A 7 -0.91 -8.41 -18.81
C GLU A 7 -1.20 -9.39 -17.67
N PHE A 8 -0.83 -10.66 -17.84
CA PHE A 8 -0.96 -11.66 -16.80
C PHE A 8 -0.09 -11.31 -15.58
N ILE A 9 1.17 -10.94 -15.78
CA ILE A 9 2.06 -10.53 -14.68
C ILE A 9 1.52 -9.30 -13.96
N ASP A 10 1.06 -8.28 -14.70
CA ASP A 10 0.51 -7.05 -14.14
C ASP A 10 -0.73 -7.35 -13.28
N PHE A 11 -1.63 -8.21 -13.74
CA PHE A 11 -2.78 -8.67 -12.96
C PHE A 11 -2.38 -9.31 -11.62
N PHE A 12 -1.35 -10.16 -11.63
CA PHE A 12 -0.86 -10.80 -10.39
C PHE A 12 -0.22 -9.80 -9.44
N ILE A 13 0.55 -8.85 -9.96
CA ILE A 13 1.16 -7.77 -9.17
C ILE A 13 0.05 -6.94 -8.52
N ASP A 14 -0.93 -6.48 -9.28
CA ASP A 14 -2.05 -5.66 -8.77
C ASP A 14 -2.84 -6.40 -7.69
N LYS A 15 -3.16 -7.67 -7.93
CA LYS A 15 -3.84 -8.50 -6.94
C LYS A 15 -3.03 -8.63 -5.66
N ARG A 16 -1.71 -8.88 -5.78
CA ARG A 16 -0.81 -9.02 -4.62
C ARG A 16 -0.69 -7.72 -3.83
N LEU A 17 -0.57 -6.59 -4.51
CA LEU A 17 -0.54 -5.27 -3.89
C LEU A 17 -1.84 -4.98 -3.15
N ASN A 18 -2.98 -5.32 -3.74
CA ASN A 18 -4.29 -5.16 -3.10
C ASN A 18 -4.42 -6.03 -1.84
N ASP A 19 -4.00 -7.30 -1.89
CA ASP A 19 -4.01 -8.20 -0.73
C ASP A 19 -3.14 -7.66 0.43
N ILE A 20 -1.97 -7.08 0.11
CA ILE A 20 -1.09 -6.45 1.09
C ILE A 20 -1.80 -5.24 1.74
N SER A 21 -2.36 -4.35 0.91
CA SER A 21 -3.08 -3.17 1.38
C SER A 21 -4.29 -3.52 2.26
N LEU A 22 -5.11 -4.50 1.86
CA LEU A 22 -6.23 -5.01 2.67
C LEU A 22 -5.76 -5.66 3.99
N GLY A 23 -4.58 -6.28 3.97
CA GLY A 23 -3.96 -6.87 5.14
C GLY A 23 -3.49 -5.83 6.16
N LEU A 24 -3.01 -4.67 5.71
CA LEU A 24 -2.45 -3.62 6.57
C LEU A 24 -3.49 -3.03 7.52
N GLY A 25 -4.71 -2.74 7.06
CA GLY A 25 -5.79 -2.22 7.92
C GLY A 25 -6.19 -3.18 9.07
N LYS A 26 -5.90 -4.48 8.92
CA LYS A 26 -6.17 -5.50 9.95
C LYS A 26 -4.99 -5.73 10.90
N LYS A 27 -3.75 -5.51 10.44
CA LYS A 27 -2.53 -5.94 11.14
C LYS A 27 -1.70 -4.79 11.69
N ASP A 28 -1.77 -3.60 11.09
CA ASP A 28 -0.96 -2.45 11.48
C ASP A 28 -1.83 -1.38 12.17
N ARG A 29 -1.64 -1.26 13.49
CA ARG A 29 -2.38 -0.29 14.31
C ARG A 29 -2.04 1.15 13.97
N ASN A 30 -0.83 1.43 13.50
CA ASN A 30 -0.43 2.78 13.11
C ASN A 30 -1.06 3.16 11.77
N TYR A 31 -1.06 2.24 10.81
CA TYR A 31 -1.79 2.42 9.55
C TYR A 31 -3.27 2.71 9.78
N LYS A 32 -3.92 1.94 10.66
CA LYS A 32 -5.34 2.15 11.02
C LYS A 32 -5.59 3.51 11.69
N LYS A 33 -4.68 3.98 12.53
CA LYS A 33 -4.78 5.33 13.12
C LYS A 33 -4.69 6.42 12.05
N LEU A 34 -3.76 6.26 11.10
CA LEU A 34 -3.63 7.19 9.98
C LEU A 34 -4.86 7.17 9.08
N GLU A 35 -5.48 6.01 8.86
CA GLU A 35 -6.73 5.88 8.09
C GLU A 35 -7.89 6.65 8.74
N ILE A 36 -8.03 6.55 10.08
CA ILE A 36 -9.02 7.33 10.83
C ILE A 36 -8.72 8.83 10.74
N ALA A 37 -7.45 9.24 10.95
CA ALA A 37 -7.05 10.64 10.84
C ALA A 37 -7.30 11.21 9.44
N LEU A 38 -7.04 10.42 8.39
CA LEU A 38 -7.31 10.81 7.01
C LEU A 38 -8.79 11.09 6.77
N LEU A 39 -9.67 10.22 7.27
CA LEU A 39 -11.13 10.40 7.18
C LEU A 39 -11.58 11.68 7.89
N GLU A 40 -11.02 11.97 9.07
CA GLU A 40 -11.31 13.20 9.80
C GLU A 40 -10.88 14.45 9.02
N VAL A 41 -9.68 14.45 8.41
CA VAL A 41 -9.19 15.55 7.57
C VAL A 41 -10.03 15.70 6.31
N GLN A 42 -10.42 14.61 5.65
CA GLN A 42 -11.32 14.64 4.49
C GLN A 42 -12.68 15.24 4.82
N ASN A 43 -13.26 14.89 5.98
CA ASN A 43 -14.52 15.48 6.42
C ASN A 43 -14.40 17.00 6.70
N LYS A 44 -13.25 17.44 7.22
CA LYS A 44 -12.96 18.87 7.40
C LYS A 44 -12.79 19.58 6.05
N LEU A 45 -12.12 18.96 5.08
CA LEU A 45 -11.95 19.51 3.72
C LEU A 45 -13.29 19.73 3.02
N ILE A 46 -14.24 18.80 3.17
CA ILE A 46 -15.58 18.90 2.56
C ILE A 46 -16.41 20.06 3.17
N SER A 47 -16.09 20.51 4.39
CA SER A 47 -16.93 21.44 5.16
C SER A 47 -16.41 22.88 5.26
N LYS A 48 -15.25 23.23 4.66
CA LYS A 48 -14.58 24.53 4.84
C LYS A 48 -14.36 25.34 3.55
N ALA A 49 -14.14 26.66 3.72
CA ALA A 49 -13.77 27.64 2.67
C ALA A 49 -12.28 28.09 2.78
N ASP A 50 -11.79 28.76 1.74
CA ASP A 50 -10.39 28.77 1.20
C ASP A 50 -9.18 28.93 2.14
N GLU A 51 -9.18 29.73 3.20
CA GLU A 51 -7.95 29.95 4.00
C GLU A 51 -7.62 28.79 4.95
N GLU A 52 -8.64 28.10 5.48
CA GLU A 52 -8.43 26.91 6.33
C GLU A 52 -8.15 25.65 5.49
N LEU A 53 -8.40 25.70 4.18
CA LEU A 53 -8.12 24.61 3.23
C LEU A 53 -6.62 24.34 3.09
N GLN A 54 -5.77 25.38 3.10
CA GLN A 54 -4.33 25.20 2.89
C GLN A 54 -3.69 24.35 4.01
N GLY A 55 -4.02 24.62 5.28
CA GLY A 55 -3.52 23.82 6.41
C GLY A 55 -4.02 22.38 6.36
N LEU A 56 -5.28 22.17 5.98
CA LEU A 56 -5.87 20.84 5.82
C LEU A 56 -5.23 20.05 4.68
N PHE A 57 -4.81 20.71 3.58
CA PHE A 57 -4.09 20.04 2.49
C PHE A 57 -2.69 19.59 2.90
N VAL A 58 -1.99 20.37 3.72
CA VAL A 58 -0.69 19.95 4.29
C VAL A 58 -0.90 18.73 5.19
N GLU A 59 -1.86 18.78 6.11
CA GLU A 59 -2.17 17.66 7.01
C GLU A 59 -2.59 16.40 6.22
N TYR A 60 -3.42 16.57 5.19
CA TYR A 60 -3.80 15.50 4.27
C TYR A 60 -2.57 14.87 3.60
N GLY A 61 -1.68 15.68 3.04
CA GLY A 61 -0.46 15.23 2.38
C GLY A 61 0.47 14.45 3.32
N ASP A 62 0.64 14.94 4.55
CA ASP A 62 1.47 14.28 5.56
C ASP A 62 0.94 12.91 5.95
N ILE A 63 -0.39 12.78 6.14
CA ILE A 63 -1.02 11.50 6.45
C ILE A 63 -0.85 10.51 5.29
N ILE A 64 -1.07 10.96 4.05
CA ILE A 64 -0.86 10.12 2.86
C ILE A 64 0.60 9.67 2.77
N ASN A 65 1.56 10.57 2.95
CA ASN A 65 2.99 10.23 2.92
C ASN A 65 3.35 9.19 3.99
N ALA A 66 2.80 9.33 5.20
CA ALA A 66 3.01 8.37 6.29
C ALA A 66 2.39 6.99 5.97
N GLN A 67 1.19 6.94 5.40
CA GLN A 67 0.56 5.69 4.96
C GLN A 67 1.37 5.02 3.84
N MET A 68 1.83 5.79 2.85
CA MET A 68 2.65 5.28 1.75
C MET A 68 3.96 4.67 2.24
N ALA A 69 4.63 5.28 3.22
CA ALA A 69 5.84 4.73 3.80
C ALA A 69 5.61 3.34 4.45
N ILE A 70 4.48 3.15 5.13
CA ILE A 70 4.09 1.86 5.71
C ILE A 70 3.79 0.83 4.60
N ILE A 71 3.02 1.23 3.60
CA ILE A 71 2.67 0.37 2.45
C ILE A 71 3.93 -0.11 1.73
N TYR A 72 4.84 0.81 1.36
CA TYR A 72 6.08 0.45 0.67
C TYR A 72 6.97 -0.49 1.49
N ARG A 73 7.06 -0.27 2.80
CA ARG A 73 7.80 -1.15 3.70
C ARG A 73 7.22 -2.57 3.68
N GLU A 74 5.90 -2.71 3.75
CA GLU A 74 5.24 -4.01 3.74
C GLU A 74 5.39 -4.71 2.38
N ILE A 75 5.23 -3.97 1.28
CA ILE A 75 5.48 -4.48 -0.09
C ILE A 75 6.91 -5.04 -0.19
N TYR A 76 7.90 -4.29 0.28
CA TYR A 76 9.30 -4.73 0.23
C TYR A 76 9.53 -6.02 1.02
N ILE A 77 9.01 -6.10 2.24
CA ILE A 77 9.13 -7.29 3.10
C ILE A 77 8.45 -8.50 2.45
N CYS A 78 7.25 -8.32 1.89
CA CYS A 78 6.52 -9.38 1.21
C CYS A 78 7.25 -9.85 -0.06
N ALA A 79 7.69 -8.93 -0.91
CA ALA A 79 8.44 -9.26 -2.12
C ALA A 79 9.73 -10.01 -1.81
N PHE A 80 10.47 -9.61 -0.76
CA PHE A 80 11.66 -10.31 -0.32
C PHE A 80 11.36 -11.75 0.13
N LYS A 81 10.31 -11.95 0.92
CA LYS A 81 9.87 -13.29 1.35
C LYS A 81 9.42 -14.17 0.17
N ASP A 82 8.68 -13.59 -0.77
CA ASP A 82 8.21 -14.29 -1.96
C ASP A 82 9.41 -14.71 -2.83
N ALA A 83 10.42 -13.86 -2.98
CA ALA A 83 11.66 -14.19 -3.69
C ALA A 83 12.45 -15.33 -3.03
N LEU A 84 12.63 -15.31 -1.70
CA LEU A 84 13.27 -16.40 -0.96
C LEU A 84 12.54 -17.73 -1.15
N LYS A 85 11.20 -17.70 -1.13
CA LYS A 85 10.38 -18.89 -1.36
C LYS A 85 10.58 -19.44 -2.78
N SER A 86 10.59 -18.57 -3.79
CA SER A 86 10.83 -18.97 -5.18
C SER A 86 12.22 -19.59 -5.36
N ILE A 87 13.25 -19.03 -4.73
CA ILE A 87 14.60 -19.62 -4.75
C ILE A 87 14.58 -21.03 -4.17
N GLY A 88 13.96 -21.24 -3.00
CA GLY A 88 13.86 -22.56 -2.38
C GLY A 88 13.17 -23.60 -3.26
N ILE A 89 12.07 -23.22 -3.92
CA ILE A 89 11.38 -24.11 -4.88
C ILE A 89 12.31 -24.49 -6.05
N ILE A 90 13.04 -23.51 -6.60
CA ILE A 90 13.98 -23.75 -7.70
C ILE A 90 15.12 -24.68 -7.28
N GLU A 91 15.63 -24.54 -6.07
CA GLU A 91 16.66 -25.43 -5.51
C GLU A 91 16.13 -26.86 -5.31
N GLU A 92 14.90 -27.02 -4.85
CA GLU A 92 14.25 -28.34 -4.72
C GLU A 92 14.02 -29.01 -6.07
N MET A 93 13.63 -28.25 -7.10
CA MET A 93 13.42 -28.78 -8.46
C MET A 93 14.72 -29.21 -9.16
N LYS A 94 15.89 -28.77 -8.68
CA LYS A 94 17.20 -29.16 -9.23
C LYS A 94 17.76 -30.45 -8.61
N LYS A 95 17.14 -30.98 -7.55
CA LYS A 95 17.47 -32.29 -6.96
C LYS A 95 16.69 -33.41 -7.63
#